data_AF-A0A1C1CKR2-F1
#
_entry.id   AF-A0A1C1CKR2-F1
#
_cell.length_a   1.000
_cell.length_b   1.000
_cell.length_c   1.000
_cell.angle_alpha   90.00
_cell.angle_beta   90.00
_cell.angle_gamma   90.00
#
_symmetry.space_group_name_H-M   'P 1'
#
loop_
_entity.id
_entity.type
_entity.pdbx_description
1 polymer ?
#
loop_
_entity_poly.entity_id
_entity_poly.type
_entity_poly.pdbx_seq_one_letter_code
_entity_poly.pdbx_strand_id
1 'polypeptide(L)'
;MSRRRNGRKVSVDEPVRQDSQEALFVPEFGDDAEATEIGRETFHGDHRTNARKRQRVYTERKSTATTVPMNSPLQSPIRSKPAGPRPSVTIKSEAESQALADLRLKASSEKVRIYVGSNNTVFEVGLEDLDKAAALKALVNKTGTQTPFIMHPELTKISADHFHSVYEFFLTHEYVPAIIDNPLGENKLPKRLDGCTSAGHYQEEALRGAHLYVIAKRIGLKSMQDLVVRKITQAQHQPYGIECLLGIAMIVFSRPEANTAFGPCNSEITSNNQDSGGDQDVLEEWLVQSLGDKLQPLMINYAQLFFEVANHGACAARGFGARVLRRKVEFWDMVGANVIAIEDDE
;
A
#
# COMPACT_ATOMS: atom_id res chain seq x y z
N MET A 1 56.71 30.84 16.39
CA MET A 1 56.10 31.95 17.15
C MET A 1 55.03 32.63 16.30
N SER A 2 53.85 32.80 16.89
CA SER A 2 52.81 33.81 16.61
C SER A 2 52.16 33.91 15.21
N ARG A 3 51.08 33.14 14.99
CA ARG A 3 50.03 33.50 14.01
C ARG A 3 49.00 34.43 14.66
N ARG A 4 49.00 35.70 14.20
CA ARG A 4 47.94 36.72 14.31
C ARG A 4 46.80 36.35 13.32
N ARG A 5 45.51 36.38 13.69
CA ARG A 5 44.56 37.51 13.84
C ARG A 5 43.67 37.70 12.58
N ASN A 6 42.37 37.49 12.79
CA ASN A 6 41.15 38.13 12.23
C ASN A 6 40.92 38.33 10.72
N GLY A 7 39.65 38.09 10.36
CA GLY A 7 38.91 38.70 9.25
C GLY A 7 38.13 37.65 8.47
N ARG A 8 36.86 37.81 8.05
CA ARG A 8 35.92 38.94 8.05
C ARG A 8 34.59 38.36 7.53
N LYS A 9 33.45 38.79 8.07
CA LYS A 9 32.08 38.46 7.59
C LYS A 9 31.78 39.12 6.25
N VAL A 10 30.98 38.46 5.39
CA VAL A 10 30.06 39.08 4.41
C VAL A 10 28.84 38.16 4.22
N SER A 11 27.66 38.65 4.60
CA SER A 11 26.33 38.22 4.12
C SER A 11 25.99 38.98 2.84
N VAL A 12 25.09 38.51 1.97
CA VAL A 12 24.24 39.30 1.04
C VAL A 12 23.34 38.38 0.16
N ASP A 13 22.05 38.74 0.10
CA ASP A 13 21.00 38.58 -0.96
C ASP A 13 20.19 37.28 -1.23
N GLU A 14 18.96 37.27 -0.67
CA GLU A 14 17.57 37.23 -1.26
C GLU A 14 17.36 37.24 -2.82
N PRO A 15 16.11 37.13 -3.40
CA PRO A 15 15.09 36.06 -3.38
C PRO A 15 14.45 35.80 -4.80
N VAL A 16 13.37 34.99 -4.88
CA VAL A 16 12.34 34.90 -5.96
C VAL A 16 12.75 34.38 -7.35
N ARG A 17 12.15 33.25 -7.77
CA ARG A 17 11.63 33.06 -9.14
C ARG A 17 10.62 31.90 -9.22
N GLN A 18 9.35 32.25 -9.42
CA GLN A 18 8.34 31.44 -10.09
C GLN A 18 8.65 31.43 -11.59
N ASP A 19 8.64 30.25 -12.22
CA ASP A 19 8.28 29.99 -13.62
C ASP A 19 8.43 28.47 -13.86
N SER A 20 7.37 27.70 -14.14
CA SER A 20 6.65 27.54 -15.43
C SER A 20 7.18 26.33 -16.22
N GLN A 21 6.32 25.30 -16.38
CA GLN A 21 6.18 24.29 -17.46
C GLN A 21 5.67 22.96 -16.87
N GLU A 22 4.37 22.66 -16.88
CA GLU A 22 3.59 22.12 -18.02
C GLU A 22 4.19 20.86 -18.66
N ALA A 23 3.60 19.70 -18.34
CA ALA A 23 3.57 18.52 -19.22
C ALA A 23 2.32 17.69 -18.89
N LEU A 24 1.20 18.11 -19.48
CA LEU A 24 -0.05 17.37 -19.57
C LEU A 24 0.16 16.09 -20.41
N PHE A 25 -0.28 14.95 -19.90
CA PHE A 25 -0.57 13.78 -20.74
C PHE A 25 -2.07 13.78 -21.06
N VAL A 26 -2.39 14.14 -22.31
CA VAL A 26 -3.69 13.92 -22.96
C VAL A 26 -3.53 12.70 -23.86
N PRO A 27 -4.35 11.65 -23.74
CA PRO A 27 -4.51 10.68 -24.81
C PRO A 27 -5.52 11.25 -25.83
N GLU A 28 -5.06 11.44 -27.06
CA GLU A 28 -5.90 11.66 -28.25
C GLU A 28 -6.90 10.49 -28.38
N PHE A 29 -8.19 10.79 -28.32
CA PHE A 29 -9.22 9.91 -28.86
C PHE A 29 -9.40 10.28 -30.33
N GLY A 30 -8.94 9.40 -31.21
CA GLY A 30 -9.33 9.39 -32.62
C GLY A 30 -10.76 8.87 -32.73
N ASP A 31 -11.61 9.68 -33.34
CA ASP A 31 -12.91 9.29 -33.87
C ASP A 31 -12.73 8.12 -34.85
N ASP A 32 -13.48 7.04 -34.65
CA ASP A 32 -14.11 6.35 -35.78
C ASP A 32 -15.28 5.48 -35.30
N ALA A 33 -16.32 5.53 -36.13
CA ALA A 33 -17.67 5.05 -35.92
C ALA A 33 -17.85 3.54 -36.22
N GLU A 34 -19.09 3.10 -36.05
CA GLU A 34 -19.69 1.79 -36.42
C GLU A 34 -19.52 0.67 -35.37
N ALA A 35 -20.55 0.43 -34.54
CA ALA A 35 -21.76 -0.33 -34.84
C ALA A 35 -21.52 -1.84 -34.96
N THR A 36 -21.90 -2.59 -33.92
CA THR A 36 -22.60 -3.88 -34.08
C THR A 36 -23.23 -4.34 -32.76
N GLU A 37 -24.57 -4.33 -32.73
CA GLU A 37 -25.38 -5.23 -31.93
C GLU A 37 -24.94 -6.68 -32.17
N ILE A 38 -25.04 -7.54 -31.14
CA ILE A 38 -25.57 -8.92 -31.20
C ILE A 38 -25.44 -9.53 -29.79
N GLY A 39 -26.50 -10.17 -29.30
CA GLY A 39 -26.37 -11.20 -28.25
C GLY A 39 -27.41 -11.22 -27.14
N ARG A 40 -28.70 -11.37 -27.49
CA ARG A 40 -29.74 -11.84 -26.57
C ARG A 40 -29.73 -13.38 -26.52
N GLU A 41 -29.59 -13.97 -25.33
CA GLU A 41 -30.16 -15.29 -24.99
C GLU A 41 -30.53 -15.28 -23.48
N THR A 42 -31.79 -15.05 -23.10
CA THR A 42 -32.85 -16.05 -22.81
C THR A 42 -32.50 -17.12 -21.79
N PHE A 43 -32.90 -16.90 -20.53
CA PHE A 43 -33.33 -17.94 -19.60
C PHE A 43 -34.43 -17.38 -18.66
N HIS A 44 -35.67 -17.85 -18.84
CA HIS A 44 -36.72 -17.73 -17.84
C HIS A 44 -37.50 -19.04 -17.78
N GLY A 45 -37.44 -19.68 -16.61
CA GLY A 45 -38.29 -20.80 -16.20
C GLY A 45 -39.42 -20.31 -15.30
N ASP A 46 -40.55 -21.01 -15.41
CA ASP A 46 -41.88 -20.72 -14.91
C ASP A 46 -42.04 -20.58 -13.38
N HIS A 47 -42.98 -19.74 -12.94
CA HIS A 47 -44.31 -20.21 -12.49
C HIS A 47 -45.16 -19.11 -11.84
N ARG A 48 -46.37 -18.96 -12.41
CA ARG A 48 -47.69 -18.73 -11.77
C ARG A 48 -47.77 -17.80 -10.54
N THR A 49 -48.57 -16.75 -10.69
CA THR A 49 -49.83 -16.59 -9.93
C THR A 49 -50.73 -15.50 -10.54
N ASN A 50 -52.02 -15.67 -10.33
CA ASN A 50 -53.11 -15.10 -11.12
C ASN A 50 -53.49 -13.65 -10.75
N ALA A 51 -53.95 -12.94 -11.79
CA ALA A 51 -55.12 -12.05 -11.81
C ALA A 51 -55.08 -10.73 -11.00
N ARG A 52 -55.06 -9.58 -11.69
CA ARG A 52 -56.25 -8.87 -12.21
C ARG A 52 -55.86 -7.62 -13.01
N LYS A 53 -56.66 -7.34 -14.04
CA LYS A 53 -56.50 -6.34 -15.11
C LYS A 53 -56.67 -4.88 -14.64
N ARG A 54 -55.77 -4.02 -15.16
CA ARG A 54 -55.95 -2.69 -15.84
C ARG A 54 -56.80 -1.65 -15.09
N GLN A 55 -56.44 -0.36 -14.97
CA GLN A 55 -55.95 0.56 -15.99
C GLN A 55 -55.72 1.95 -15.32
N ARG A 56 -54.59 2.62 -15.53
CA ARG A 56 -54.37 4.09 -15.34
C ARG A 56 -53.06 4.44 -16.06
N VAL A 57 -53.10 4.93 -17.30
CA VAL A 57 -53.16 6.34 -17.74
C VAL A 57 -52.14 7.24 -17.03
N TYR A 58 -51.14 7.64 -17.81
CA TYR A 58 -50.04 8.57 -17.54
C TYR A 58 -50.44 9.98 -18.01
N THR A 59 -50.04 11.01 -17.26
CA THR A 59 -49.81 12.40 -17.73
C THR A 59 -48.91 13.09 -16.70
N GLU A 60 -47.62 13.30 -17.01
CA GLU A 60 -46.97 14.57 -17.39
C GLU A 60 -46.85 15.62 -16.25
N ARG A 61 -45.65 15.85 -15.70
CA ARG A 61 -44.53 16.74 -16.13
C ARG A 61 -44.73 18.25 -15.88
N LYS A 62 -43.97 18.79 -14.90
CA LYS A 62 -43.19 20.08 -14.89
C LYS A 62 -42.69 20.32 -13.45
N SER A 63 -41.47 20.77 -13.15
CA SER A 63 -40.73 21.91 -13.72
C SER A 63 -39.21 21.85 -13.42
N THR A 64 -38.43 22.33 -14.39
CA THR A 64 -37.21 23.19 -14.36
C THR A 64 -36.51 23.47 -13.02
N ALA A 65 -35.20 23.72 -12.90
CA ALA A 65 -33.97 23.72 -13.70
C ALA A 65 -32.93 24.34 -12.74
N THR A 66 -31.64 23.96 -12.77
CA THR A 66 -30.48 24.87 -12.61
C THR A 66 -29.19 24.07 -12.79
N THR A 67 -28.39 24.57 -13.73
CA THR A 67 -27.06 24.16 -14.16
C THR A 67 -26.00 24.68 -13.19
N VAL A 68 -25.05 23.85 -12.75
CA VAL A 68 -23.69 24.30 -12.41
C VAL A 68 -22.69 23.20 -12.82
N PRO A 69 -21.66 23.52 -13.63
CA PRO A 69 -20.58 22.61 -13.97
C PRO A 69 -19.46 22.75 -12.92
N MET A 70 -18.91 21.65 -12.42
CA MET A 70 -17.64 21.71 -11.69
C MET A 70 -16.73 20.54 -12.06
N ASN A 71 -15.81 20.88 -12.98
CA ASN A 71 -14.48 20.30 -13.05
C ASN A 71 -13.78 20.47 -11.69
N SER A 72 -13.23 19.39 -11.13
CA SER A 72 -12.01 19.47 -10.32
C SER A 72 -11.36 18.10 -10.10
N PRO A 73 -10.02 18.07 -9.94
CA PRO A 73 -9.17 16.94 -10.27
C PRO A 73 -8.85 16.06 -9.07
N LEU A 74 -8.69 14.75 -9.35
CA LEU A 74 -7.76 13.79 -8.73
C LEU A 74 -7.13 14.25 -7.40
N GLN A 75 -7.84 14.10 -6.29
CA GLN A 75 -7.26 14.02 -4.95
C GLN A 75 -7.86 12.80 -4.26
N SER A 76 -6.99 11.82 -4.03
CA SER A 76 -7.27 10.60 -3.27
C SER A 76 -7.90 10.96 -1.91
N PRO A 77 -9.04 10.39 -1.50
CA PRO A 77 -9.72 10.79 -0.28
C PRO A 77 -9.09 10.26 1.02
N ILE A 78 -7.95 9.57 0.98
CA ILE A 78 -7.21 9.21 2.20
C ILE A 78 -6.17 10.29 2.47
N ARG A 79 -6.63 11.41 3.03
CA ARG A 79 -5.79 12.52 3.47
C ARG A 79 -4.84 12.00 4.55
N SER A 80 -3.61 11.68 4.18
CA SER A 80 -2.51 11.44 5.12
C SER A 80 -2.30 12.71 5.93
N LYS A 81 -2.85 12.72 7.14
CA LYS A 81 -2.54 13.73 8.15
C LYS A 81 -1.01 13.68 8.35
N PRO A 82 -0.31 14.82 8.43
CA PRO A 82 1.12 14.82 8.69
C PRO A 82 1.37 14.01 9.97
N ALA A 83 2.20 12.96 9.86
CA ALA A 83 2.50 12.04 10.93
C ALA A 83 2.90 12.84 12.18
N GLY A 84 2.16 12.68 13.27
CA GLY A 84 2.55 13.24 14.56
C GLY A 84 3.92 12.71 14.98
N PRO A 85 4.66 13.45 15.84
CA PRO A 85 5.95 12.98 16.34
C PRO A 85 5.77 11.60 16.98
N ARG A 86 6.50 10.60 16.46
CA ARG A 86 6.45 9.22 16.94
C ARG A 86 6.82 9.20 18.43
N PRO A 87 6.12 8.42 19.28
CA PRO A 87 6.62 8.16 20.63
C PRO A 87 8.00 7.49 20.52
N SER A 88 9.02 8.13 21.10
CA SER A 88 10.40 7.66 21.06
C SER A 88 10.56 6.40 21.90
N VAL A 89 10.81 5.25 21.28
CA VAL A 89 11.18 4.01 21.97
C VAL A 89 12.68 4.09 22.31
N THR A 90 13.00 4.37 23.56
CA THR A 90 14.37 4.69 24.04
C THR A 90 15.39 3.58 23.80
N ILE A 91 14.96 2.32 23.74
CA ILE A 91 15.84 1.14 23.59
C ILE A 91 16.44 1.07 22.16
N LYS A 92 15.77 1.65 21.16
CA LYS A 92 16.17 1.51 19.75
C LYS A 92 17.31 2.42 19.35
N SER A 93 17.43 3.58 20.00
CA SER A 93 18.51 4.50 19.65
C SER A 93 19.89 3.92 19.97
N GLU A 94 20.01 3.04 20.97
CA GLU A 94 21.30 2.42 21.32
C GLU A 94 21.71 1.34 20.31
N ALA A 95 20.82 0.39 20.00
CA ALA A 95 21.10 -0.66 19.02
C ALA A 95 21.35 -0.07 17.62
N GLU A 96 20.55 0.93 17.20
CA GLU A 96 20.77 1.64 15.95
C GLU A 96 22.09 2.43 15.98
N SER A 97 22.41 3.13 17.07
CA SER A 97 23.68 3.86 17.20
C SER A 97 24.89 2.93 17.14
N GLN A 98 24.81 1.75 17.76
CA GLN A 98 25.86 0.75 17.71
C GLN A 98 26.00 0.18 16.29
N ALA A 99 24.90 -0.20 15.64
CA ALA A 99 24.92 -0.69 14.26
C ALA A 99 25.46 0.37 13.27
N LEU A 100 25.12 1.65 13.47
CA LEU A 100 25.68 2.76 12.71
C LEU A 100 27.17 2.98 12.99
N ALA A 101 27.61 2.80 14.24
CA ALA A 101 29.02 2.87 14.59
C ALA A 101 29.83 1.74 13.92
N ASP A 102 29.32 0.52 13.97
CA ASP A 102 29.93 -0.66 13.32
C ASP A 102 29.99 -0.48 11.80
N LEU A 103 28.90 0.03 11.19
CA LEU A 103 28.87 0.35 9.78
C LEU A 103 29.90 1.43 9.41
N ARG A 104 30.12 2.44 10.25
CA ARG A 104 31.14 3.49 10.02
C ARG A 104 32.55 2.91 10.00
N LEU A 105 32.83 1.88 10.80
CA LEU A 105 34.13 1.20 10.89
C LEU A 105 34.43 0.29 9.69
N LYS A 106 33.42 -0.19 8.95
CA LYS A 106 33.62 -1.03 7.75
C LYS A 106 34.41 -0.31 6.65
N ALA A 107 35.16 -1.07 5.86
CA ALA A 107 35.89 -0.52 4.72
C ALA A 107 34.92 -0.03 3.62
N SER A 108 35.31 0.96 2.82
CA SER A 108 34.47 1.46 1.72
C SER A 108 34.08 0.39 0.70
N SER A 109 34.88 -0.68 0.56
CA SER A 109 34.58 -1.85 -0.28
C SER A 109 33.50 -2.77 0.30
N GLU A 110 33.21 -2.66 1.59
CA GLU A 110 32.25 -3.46 2.34
C GLU A 110 30.93 -2.72 2.58
N LYS A 111 30.78 -1.51 2.01
CA LYS A 111 29.57 -0.70 2.11
C LYS A 111 28.94 -0.51 0.74
N VAL A 112 27.64 -0.26 0.72
CA VAL A 112 26.89 0.05 -0.50
C VAL A 112 26.04 1.29 -0.26
N ARG A 113 26.08 2.23 -1.21
CA ARG A 113 25.21 3.40 -1.23
C ARG A 113 23.97 3.14 -2.07
N ILE A 114 22.79 3.30 -1.49
CA ILE A 114 21.50 3.12 -2.16
C ILE A 114 20.85 4.50 -2.33
N TYR A 115 20.53 4.86 -3.57
CA TYR A 115 19.87 6.12 -3.90
C TYR A 115 18.36 5.90 -4.03
N VAL A 116 17.57 6.58 -3.19
CA VAL A 116 16.13 6.35 -3.05
C VAL A 116 15.30 7.65 -3.07
N GLY A 117 14.11 7.56 -3.66
CA GLY A 117 13.16 8.66 -3.76
C GLY A 117 13.50 9.69 -4.83
N SER A 118 12.60 10.65 -5.04
CA SER A 118 12.72 11.71 -6.06
C SER A 118 13.98 12.55 -5.91
N ASN A 119 14.48 12.70 -4.67
CA ASN A 119 15.63 13.52 -4.33
C ASN A 119 16.94 12.71 -4.25
N ASN A 120 16.90 11.41 -4.59
CA ASN A 120 18.06 10.50 -4.49
C ASN A 120 18.71 10.53 -3.09
N THR A 121 17.89 10.44 -2.05
CA THR A 121 18.36 10.33 -0.66
C THR A 121 19.26 9.11 -0.53
N VAL A 122 20.43 9.29 0.07
CA VAL A 122 21.47 8.25 0.12
C VAL A 122 21.38 7.49 1.44
N PHE A 123 21.24 6.17 1.34
CA PHE A 123 21.34 5.25 2.46
C PHE A 123 22.60 4.38 2.31
N GLU A 124 23.43 4.28 3.35
CA GLU A 124 24.64 3.47 3.34
C GLU A 124 24.42 2.22 4.18
N VAL A 125 24.54 1.03 3.59
CA VAL A 125 24.37 -0.27 4.26
C VAL A 125 25.62 -1.14 4.10
N GLY A 126 25.79 -2.17 4.95
CA GLY A 126 26.82 -3.18 4.74
C GLY A 126 26.51 -4.03 3.51
N LEU A 127 27.54 -4.41 2.75
CA LEU A 127 27.38 -5.29 1.59
C LEU A 127 26.82 -6.66 1.99
N GLU A 128 27.15 -7.15 3.20
CA GLU A 128 26.61 -8.38 3.78
C GLU A 128 25.12 -8.30 4.15
N ASP A 129 24.63 -7.11 4.53
CA ASP A 129 23.22 -6.93 4.90
C ASP A 129 22.29 -7.07 3.69
N LEU A 130 22.82 -6.80 2.49
CA LEU A 130 22.12 -7.00 1.22
C LEU A 130 21.92 -8.47 0.86
N ASP A 131 22.59 -9.42 1.53
CA ASP A 131 22.35 -10.85 1.31
C ASP A 131 20.91 -11.26 1.60
N LYS A 132 20.24 -10.48 2.45
CA LYS A 132 18.82 -10.66 2.82
C LYS A 132 17.85 -10.06 1.80
N ALA A 133 18.32 -9.21 0.89
CA ALA A 133 17.52 -8.51 -0.11
C ALA A 133 18.06 -8.82 -1.51
N ALA A 134 17.77 -10.03 -2.01
CA ALA A 134 18.33 -10.57 -3.25
C ALA A 134 18.18 -9.62 -4.46
N ALA A 135 17.04 -8.93 -4.58
CA ALA A 135 16.81 -8.02 -5.69
C ALA A 135 17.68 -6.76 -5.60
N LEU A 136 17.89 -6.21 -4.40
CA LEU A 136 18.83 -5.09 -4.21
C LEU A 136 20.28 -5.52 -4.43
N LYS A 137 20.65 -6.70 -3.93
CA LYS A 137 22.00 -7.25 -4.12
C LYS A 137 22.36 -7.43 -5.59
N ALA A 138 21.39 -7.83 -6.43
CA ALA A 138 21.59 -7.98 -7.86
C ALA A 138 21.88 -6.65 -8.60
N LEU A 139 21.52 -5.51 -8.00
CA LEU A 139 21.72 -4.18 -8.59
C LEU A 139 23.02 -3.50 -8.15
N VAL A 140 23.85 -4.17 -7.34
CA VAL A 140 25.09 -3.60 -6.84
C VAL A 140 26.08 -3.39 -7.98
N ASN A 141 26.30 -2.13 -8.33
CA ASN A 141 27.32 -1.73 -9.29
C ASN A 141 28.66 -1.51 -8.58
N LYS A 142 29.70 -2.22 -9.06
CA LYS A 142 31.08 -2.06 -8.60
C LYS A 142 31.89 -1.39 -9.71
N THR A 143 32.13 -0.09 -9.59
CA THR A 143 32.90 0.68 -10.59
C THR A 143 34.26 1.07 -10.01
N GLY A 144 35.30 0.31 -10.35
CA GLY A 144 36.68 0.60 -9.95
C GLY A 144 36.90 0.55 -8.43
N THR A 145 37.52 1.59 -7.88
CA THR A 145 37.85 1.73 -6.44
C THR A 145 36.78 2.48 -5.63
N GLN A 146 35.67 2.87 -6.25
CA GLN A 146 34.61 3.60 -5.56
C GLN A 146 33.78 2.66 -4.69
N THR A 147 33.19 3.21 -3.62
CA THR A 147 32.17 2.50 -2.83
C THR A 147 31.08 1.98 -3.77
N PRO A 148 30.77 0.68 -3.74
CA PRO A 148 29.68 0.12 -4.51
C PRO A 148 28.38 0.91 -4.32
N PHE A 149 27.54 0.97 -5.36
CA PHE A 149 26.30 1.73 -5.30
C PHE A 149 25.15 1.04 -6.02
N ILE A 150 23.93 1.43 -5.65
CA ILE A 150 22.68 1.02 -6.29
C ILE A 150 21.92 2.28 -6.67
N MET A 151 21.69 2.45 -7.97
CA MET A 151 20.86 3.51 -8.53
C MET A 151 19.96 2.89 -9.58
N HIS A 152 18.64 2.93 -9.36
CA HIS A 152 17.67 2.29 -10.24
C HIS A 152 16.39 3.15 -10.34
N PRO A 153 15.78 3.32 -11.53
CA PRO A 153 14.58 4.14 -11.71
C PRO A 153 13.42 3.76 -10.78
N GLU A 154 13.31 2.48 -10.43
CA GLU A 154 12.25 2.03 -9.53
C GLU A 154 12.47 2.38 -8.06
N LEU A 155 13.70 2.68 -7.64
CA LEU A 155 13.98 3.18 -6.30
C LEU A 155 13.62 4.65 -6.15
N THR A 156 13.60 5.42 -7.24
CA THR A 156 13.17 6.84 -7.20
C THR A 156 11.68 6.99 -6.94
N LYS A 157 10.89 5.93 -7.19
CA LYS A 157 9.45 5.85 -6.91
C LYS A 157 9.12 5.51 -5.45
N ILE A 158 10.11 5.11 -4.65
CA ILE A 158 9.91 4.76 -3.24
C ILE A 158 10.12 6.01 -2.37
N SER A 159 9.17 6.30 -1.48
CA SER A 159 9.34 7.37 -0.48
C SER A 159 10.57 7.11 0.40
N ALA A 160 11.43 8.11 0.55
CA ALA A 160 12.59 8.05 1.42
C ALA A 160 12.19 7.77 2.88
N ASP A 161 11.04 8.28 3.34
CA ASP A 161 10.54 8.06 4.69
C ASP A 161 10.15 6.60 4.95
N HIS A 162 9.56 5.94 3.95
CA HIS A 162 9.28 4.50 4.03
C HIS A 162 10.57 3.69 3.92
N PHE A 163 11.48 4.08 3.03
CA PHE A 163 12.76 3.38 2.90
C PHE A 163 13.62 3.50 4.16
N HIS A 164 13.50 4.58 4.93
CA HIS A 164 14.18 4.72 6.21
C HIS A 164 13.83 3.58 7.18
N SER A 165 12.59 3.09 7.21
CA SER A 165 12.25 1.91 8.03
C SER A 165 12.83 0.61 7.48
N VAL A 166 13.05 0.49 6.17
CA VAL A 166 13.78 -0.64 5.57
C VAL A 166 15.27 -0.55 5.93
N TYR A 167 15.81 0.67 5.94
CA TYR A 167 17.17 0.96 6.36
C TYR A 167 17.40 0.58 7.83
N GLU A 168 16.53 1.04 8.74
CA GLU A 168 16.54 0.64 10.15
C GLU A 168 16.48 -0.90 10.30
N PHE A 169 15.68 -1.59 9.47
CA PHE A 169 15.58 -3.05 9.48
C PHE A 169 16.87 -3.74 9.00
N PHE A 170 17.60 -3.18 8.03
CA PHE A 170 18.91 -3.69 7.66
C PHE A 170 19.89 -3.63 8.83
N LEU A 171 19.86 -2.53 9.60
CA LEU A 171 20.77 -2.31 10.73
C LEU A 171 20.42 -3.17 11.96
N THR A 172 19.13 -3.27 12.29
CA THR A 172 18.69 -3.82 13.59
C THR A 172 17.93 -5.15 13.48
N HIS A 173 17.50 -5.53 12.27
CA HIS A 173 16.56 -6.63 12.02
C HIS A 173 15.22 -6.50 12.74
N GLU A 174 14.87 -5.28 13.15
CA GLU A 174 13.61 -4.95 13.77
C GLU A 174 12.83 -3.95 12.93
N TYR A 175 11.51 -4.06 13.00
CA TYR A 175 10.60 -3.01 12.52
C TYR A 175 9.96 -2.37 13.76
N VAL A 176 10.09 -1.06 13.93
CA VAL A 176 9.46 -0.28 15.00
C VAL A 176 8.03 0.08 14.62
N PRO A 177 7.06 0.17 15.54
CA PRO A 177 7.06 -0.29 16.93
C PRO A 177 7.03 -1.82 17.05
N ALA A 178 7.70 -2.39 18.04
CA ALA A 178 7.76 -3.85 18.20
C ALA A 178 6.38 -4.43 18.58
N ILE A 179 6.17 -5.72 18.31
CA ILE A 179 5.00 -6.45 18.84
C ILE A 179 5.29 -6.75 20.31
N ILE A 180 4.38 -6.35 21.19
CA ILE A 180 4.40 -6.67 22.62
C ILE A 180 3.22 -7.58 22.93
N ASP A 181 3.42 -8.46 23.91
CA ASP A 181 2.37 -9.34 24.39
C ASP A 181 1.12 -8.60 24.86
N ASN A 182 -0.01 -9.29 24.73
CA ASN A 182 -1.25 -8.81 25.28
C ASN A 182 -1.12 -8.80 26.82
N PRO A 183 -1.59 -7.76 27.52
CA PRO A 183 -1.63 -7.73 28.99
C PRO A 183 -2.31 -8.95 29.62
N LEU A 184 -3.19 -9.63 28.89
CA LEU A 184 -3.91 -10.84 29.31
C LEU A 184 -3.09 -12.13 29.17
N GLY A 185 -1.89 -12.09 28.58
CA GLY A 185 -0.95 -13.22 28.48
C GLY A 185 -0.17 -13.29 27.17
N GLU A 186 0.97 -13.99 27.21
CA GLU A 186 1.89 -14.17 26.08
C GLU A 186 1.24 -14.85 24.87
N ASN A 187 0.34 -15.81 25.03
CA ASN A 187 -0.27 -16.52 23.90
C ASN A 187 -1.67 -16.02 23.52
N LYS A 188 -2.02 -14.79 23.90
CA LYS A 188 -3.32 -14.19 23.57
C LYS A 188 -3.21 -13.15 22.47
N LEU A 189 -4.09 -13.30 21.48
CA LEU A 189 -4.37 -12.28 20.47
C LEU A 189 -5.57 -11.42 20.92
N PRO A 190 -5.68 -10.18 20.42
CA PRO A 190 -4.67 -9.45 19.64
C PRO A 190 -3.48 -8.99 20.50
N LYS A 191 -2.30 -8.93 19.90
CA LYS A 191 -1.07 -8.36 20.51
C LYS A 191 -1.11 -6.83 20.51
N ARG A 192 -0.20 -6.21 21.24
CA ARG A 192 0.00 -4.74 21.25
C ARG A 192 1.18 -4.33 20.38
N LEU A 193 1.18 -3.08 19.95
CA LEU A 193 2.34 -2.44 19.35
C LEU A 193 2.94 -1.51 20.40
N ASP A 194 4.26 -1.58 20.56
CA ASP A 194 4.97 -0.73 21.51
C ASP A 194 4.72 0.77 21.24
N GLY A 195 4.45 1.55 22.29
CA GLY A 195 4.15 2.98 22.16
C GLY A 195 2.83 3.34 21.45
N CYS A 196 2.10 2.40 20.85
CA CYS A 196 0.78 2.68 20.26
C CYS A 196 -0.29 2.68 21.35
N THR A 197 -0.97 3.82 21.52
CA THR A 197 -1.93 4.06 22.60
C THR A 197 -3.35 4.35 22.11
N SER A 198 -3.53 4.75 20.85
CA SER A 198 -4.81 5.15 20.27
C SER A 198 -5.13 4.36 19.01
N ALA A 199 -6.41 4.22 18.66
CA ALA A 199 -6.83 3.59 17.40
C ALA A 199 -6.18 4.26 16.18
N GLY A 200 -6.04 5.58 16.19
CA GLY A 200 -5.34 6.34 15.15
C GLY A 200 -3.88 5.90 14.96
N HIS A 201 -3.13 5.69 16.05
CA HIS A 201 -1.75 5.20 15.96
C HIS A 201 -1.68 3.80 15.32
N TYR A 202 -2.63 2.92 15.65
CA TYR A 202 -2.70 1.57 15.05
C TYR A 202 -3.04 1.63 13.56
N GLN A 203 -3.95 2.53 13.14
CA GLN A 203 -4.31 2.73 11.74
C GLN A 203 -3.14 3.30 10.92
N GLU A 204 -2.50 4.37 11.40
CA GLU A 204 -1.32 4.98 10.75
C GLU A 204 -0.18 3.97 10.60
N GLU A 205 0.07 3.19 11.65
CA GLU A 205 1.10 2.14 11.65
C GLU A 205 0.76 0.99 10.71
N ALA A 206 -0.51 0.60 10.60
CA ALA A 206 -0.95 -0.46 9.68
C ALA A 206 -0.84 -0.01 8.21
N LEU A 207 -1.21 1.23 7.89
CA LEU A 207 -1.03 1.81 6.55
C LEU A 207 0.45 1.94 6.19
N ARG A 208 1.30 2.40 7.13
CA ARG A 208 2.76 2.41 6.93
C ARG A 208 3.28 0.99 6.72
N GLY A 209 2.84 0.04 7.53
CA GLY A 209 3.13 -1.37 7.39
C GLY A 209 2.77 -1.89 6.00
N ALA A 210 1.61 -1.55 5.45
CA ALA A 210 1.20 -1.95 4.11
C ALA A 210 2.17 -1.45 3.02
N HIS A 211 2.62 -0.20 3.10
CA HIS A 211 3.64 0.32 2.18
C HIS A 211 4.97 -0.45 2.32
N LEU A 212 5.40 -0.72 3.55
CA LEU A 212 6.62 -1.47 3.82
C LEU A 212 6.52 -2.93 3.38
N TYR A 213 5.35 -3.56 3.47
CA TYR A 213 5.09 -4.88 2.93
C TYR A 213 5.35 -4.91 1.43
N VAL A 214 4.80 -3.93 0.69
CA VAL A 214 5.00 -3.80 -0.75
C VAL A 214 6.47 -3.58 -1.09
N ILE A 215 7.16 -2.69 -0.37
CA ILE A 215 8.59 -2.43 -0.57
C ILE A 215 9.42 -3.68 -0.27
N ALA A 216 9.21 -4.32 0.88
CA ALA A 216 9.94 -5.51 1.32
C ALA A 216 9.77 -6.67 0.32
N LYS A 217 8.54 -6.91 -0.14
CA LYS A 217 8.25 -7.90 -1.18
C LYS A 217 8.97 -7.56 -2.49
N ARG A 218 8.98 -6.29 -2.87
CA ARG A 218 9.65 -5.80 -4.08
C ARG A 218 11.17 -6.01 -4.07
N ILE A 219 11.82 -5.77 -2.93
CA ILE A 219 13.28 -5.92 -2.79
C ILE A 219 13.71 -7.35 -2.40
N GLY A 220 12.76 -8.26 -2.16
CA GLY A 220 13.01 -9.65 -1.77
C GLY A 220 13.39 -9.83 -0.29
N LEU A 221 13.02 -8.89 0.58
CA LEU A 221 13.34 -8.91 2.01
C LEU A 221 12.27 -9.67 2.81
N LYS A 222 12.30 -11.00 2.70
CA LYS A 222 11.26 -11.90 3.25
C LYS A 222 11.07 -11.77 4.77
N SER A 223 12.15 -11.62 5.54
CA SER A 223 12.06 -11.49 7.00
C SER A 223 11.28 -10.23 7.44
N MET A 224 11.44 -9.12 6.72
CA MET A 224 10.67 -7.90 6.95
C MET A 224 9.22 -8.08 6.51
N GLN A 225 9.00 -8.72 5.37
CA GLN A 225 7.65 -9.07 4.89
C GLN A 225 6.88 -9.86 5.95
N ASP A 226 7.46 -10.95 6.47
CA ASP A 226 6.84 -11.81 7.49
C ASP A 226 6.58 -11.04 8.80
N LEU A 227 7.50 -10.15 9.20
CA LEU A 227 7.32 -9.32 10.40
C LEU A 227 6.17 -8.33 10.23
N VAL A 228 6.07 -7.68 9.07
CA VAL A 228 4.98 -6.74 8.76
C VAL A 228 3.64 -7.47 8.71
N VAL A 229 3.57 -8.65 8.08
CA VAL A 229 2.36 -9.49 8.08
C VAL A 229 1.93 -9.82 9.50
N ARG A 230 2.86 -10.26 10.36
CA ARG A 230 2.54 -10.54 11.76
C ARG A 230 2.03 -9.30 12.49
N LYS A 231 2.61 -8.13 12.27
CA LYS A 231 2.12 -6.89 12.90
C LYS A 231 0.71 -6.55 12.46
N ILE A 232 0.44 -6.54 11.15
CA ILE A 232 -0.88 -6.19 10.62
C ILE A 232 -1.92 -7.21 11.08
N THR A 233 -1.60 -8.50 11.05
CA THR A 233 -2.60 -9.56 11.34
C THR A 233 -2.80 -9.84 12.83
N GLN A 234 -1.76 -9.68 13.66
CA GLN A 234 -1.80 -10.09 15.07
C GLN A 234 -1.89 -8.91 16.04
N ALA A 235 -1.33 -7.73 15.70
CA ALA A 235 -1.22 -6.60 16.62
C ALA A 235 -2.40 -5.62 16.49
N GLN A 236 -3.61 -6.13 16.67
CA GLN A 236 -4.89 -5.40 16.53
C GLN A 236 -5.56 -5.11 17.88
N HIS A 237 -4.77 -4.77 18.90
CA HIS A 237 -5.35 -4.44 20.22
C HIS A 237 -6.36 -3.29 20.13
N GLN A 238 -6.15 -2.37 19.20
CA GLN A 238 -7.17 -1.47 18.69
C GLN A 238 -7.52 -1.90 17.26
N PRO A 239 -8.78 -2.21 16.94
CA PRO A 239 -9.16 -2.64 15.60
C PRO A 239 -8.98 -1.49 14.61
N TYR A 240 -8.52 -1.81 13.39
CA TYR A 240 -8.23 -0.79 12.38
C TYR A 240 -9.49 -0.09 11.83
N GLY A 241 -10.64 -0.74 11.89
CA GLY A 241 -11.86 -0.26 11.22
C GLY A 241 -11.83 -0.51 9.71
N ILE A 242 -13.01 -0.42 9.09
CA ILE A 242 -13.22 -0.81 7.68
C ILE A 242 -12.46 0.11 6.71
N GLU A 243 -12.50 1.42 6.95
CA GLU A 243 -11.81 2.42 6.13
C GLU A 243 -10.29 2.14 6.04
N CYS A 244 -9.66 1.83 7.17
CA CYS A 244 -8.24 1.49 7.20
C CYS A 244 -7.95 0.17 6.47
N LEU A 245 -8.81 -0.85 6.61
CA LEU A 245 -8.64 -2.12 5.89
C LEU A 245 -8.74 -1.92 4.36
N LEU A 246 -9.65 -1.05 3.91
CA LEU A 246 -9.76 -0.67 2.49
C LEU A 246 -8.52 0.11 2.01
N GLY A 247 -7.97 1.00 2.84
CA GLY A 247 -6.70 1.67 2.56
C GLY A 247 -5.52 0.70 2.43
N ILE A 248 -5.41 -0.27 3.33
CA ILE A 248 -4.41 -1.35 3.25
C ILE A 248 -4.63 -2.17 1.97
N ALA A 249 -5.88 -2.52 1.64
CA ALA A 249 -6.21 -3.24 0.42
C ALA A 249 -5.78 -2.46 -0.83
N MET A 250 -6.07 -1.16 -0.89
CA MET A 250 -5.63 -0.30 -1.99
C MET A 250 -4.11 -0.37 -2.18
N ILE A 251 -3.33 -0.27 -1.10
CA ILE A 251 -1.86 -0.33 -1.16
C ILE A 251 -1.36 -1.71 -1.61
N VAL A 252 -1.87 -2.78 -0.98
CA VAL A 252 -1.38 -4.14 -1.19
C VAL A 252 -1.77 -4.66 -2.56
N PHE A 253 -3.02 -4.48 -2.98
CA PHE A 253 -3.52 -4.97 -4.27
C PHE A 253 -3.03 -4.12 -5.45
N SER A 254 -2.73 -2.83 -5.25
CA SER A 254 -2.21 -1.98 -6.32
C SER A 254 -0.70 -2.08 -6.56
N ARG A 255 0.02 -2.92 -5.80
CA ARG A 255 1.47 -3.09 -6.01
C ARG A 255 1.75 -3.63 -7.44
N PRO A 256 2.88 -3.28 -8.06
CA PRO A 256 3.33 -3.91 -9.30
C PRO A 256 3.59 -5.41 -9.10
N GLU A 257 3.43 -6.21 -10.14
CA GLU A 257 3.72 -7.65 -10.09
C GLU A 257 5.22 -7.91 -9.90
N ALA A 258 5.55 -8.89 -9.06
CA ALA A 258 6.92 -9.14 -8.55
C ALA A 258 7.97 -9.33 -9.67
N ASN A 259 7.57 -9.85 -10.82
CA ASN A 259 8.48 -10.21 -11.91
C ASN A 259 9.01 -9.00 -12.71
N THR A 260 8.50 -7.80 -12.43
CA THR A 260 8.87 -6.59 -13.19
C THR A 260 9.76 -5.62 -12.44
N ALA A 261 9.94 -5.82 -11.12
CA ALA A 261 10.34 -4.73 -10.24
C ALA A 261 11.77 -4.21 -10.42
N PHE A 262 12.70 -5.09 -10.84
CA PHE A 262 14.12 -4.77 -11.06
C PHE A 262 14.70 -5.61 -12.22
N GLY A 263 13.84 -6.07 -13.12
CA GLY A 263 14.27 -6.83 -14.30
C GLY A 263 15.23 -6.01 -15.17
N PRO A 264 16.15 -6.64 -15.90
CA PRO A 264 17.01 -5.93 -16.84
C PRO A 264 16.12 -5.15 -17.81
N CYS A 265 16.45 -3.88 -18.07
CA CYS A 265 15.66 -2.94 -18.90
C CYS A 265 15.33 -3.41 -20.33
N ASN A 266 15.68 -4.64 -20.73
CA ASN A 266 15.52 -5.21 -22.06
C ASN A 266 14.87 -6.61 -22.09
N SER A 267 14.23 -7.09 -21.02
CA SER A 267 13.48 -8.35 -21.11
C SER A 267 12.14 -8.12 -21.80
N GLU A 268 12.04 -8.54 -23.06
CA GLU A 268 10.79 -8.61 -23.82
C GLU A 268 9.71 -9.27 -22.95
N ILE A 269 8.65 -8.51 -22.65
CA ILE A 269 7.48 -8.96 -21.92
C ILE A 269 6.77 -9.96 -22.84
N THR A 270 7.13 -11.24 -22.74
CA THR A 270 6.33 -12.32 -23.29
C THR A 270 5.16 -12.51 -22.33
N SER A 271 4.08 -11.79 -22.58
CA SER A 271 2.80 -11.92 -21.88
C SER A 271 2.14 -13.25 -22.24
N ASN A 272 2.66 -14.36 -21.70
CA ASN A 272 1.87 -15.57 -21.57
C ASN A 272 1.23 -15.56 -20.17
N ASN A 273 0.03 -14.99 -20.13
CA ASN A 273 -0.95 -15.23 -19.07
C ASN A 273 -1.31 -16.72 -19.07
N GLN A 274 -0.49 -17.53 -18.41
CA GLN A 274 -0.83 -18.89 -18.02
C GLN A 274 -0.73 -18.97 -16.51
N ASP A 275 -1.91 -19.07 -15.87
CA ASP A 275 -2.18 -19.86 -14.67
C ASP A 275 -0.96 -20.20 -13.83
N SER A 276 -0.39 -19.20 -13.17
CA SER A 276 0.44 -19.44 -12.00
C SER A 276 -0.49 -19.47 -10.80
N GLY A 277 -1.02 -20.65 -10.50
CA GLY A 277 -1.49 -21.01 -9.16
C GLY A 277 -0.33 -21.01 -8.15
N GLY A 278 0.34 -19.87 -8.01
CA GLY A 278 1.67 -19.72 -7.45
C GLY A 278 1.68 -18.65 -6.36
N ASP A 279 1.91 -19.13 -5.13
CA ASP A 279 2.09 -18.39 -3.88
C ASP A 279 0.96 -17.39 -3.55
N GLN A 280 -0.11 -17.94 -2.96
CA GLN A 280 -1.24 -17.19 -2.44
C GLN A 280 -0.73 -16.15 -1.42
N ASP A 281 -0.86 -14.87 -1.74
CA ASP A 281 -0.31 -13.79 -0.92
C ASP A 281 -1.02 -13.73 0.44
N VAL A 282 -0.30 -14.10 1.50
CA VAL A 282 -0.84 -14.25 2.86
C VAL A 282 -1.58 -12.99 3.34
N LEU A 283 -1.06 -11.80 3.02
CA LEU A 283 -1.69 -10.55 3.43
C LEU A 283 -2.94 -10.25 2.58
N GLU A 284 -2.92 -10.55 1.28
CA GLU A 284 -4.12 -10.41 0.45
C GLU A 284 -5.25 -11.32 0.92
N GLU A 285 -4.95 -12.58 1.21
CA GLU A 285 -5.96 -13.53 1.71
C GLU A 285 -6.52 -13.11 3.06
N TRP A 286 -5.64 -12.66 3.95
CA TRP A 286 -6.08 -12.15 5.24
C TRP A 286 -7.00 -10.92 5.09
N LEU A 287 -6.70 -10.01 4.15
CA LEU A 287 -7.55 -8.85 3.84
C LEU A 287 -8.90 -9.26 3.25
N VAL A 288 -8.89 -10.19 2.28
CA VAL A 288 -10.10 -10.73 1.65
C VAL A 288 -11.00 -11.38 2.70
N GLN A 289 -10.42 -12.20 3.58
CA GLN A 289 -11.14 -12.82 4.68
C GLN A 289 -11.69 -11.76 5.65
N SER A 290 -10.85 -10.84 6.11
CA SER A 290 -11.21 -9.84 7.11
C SER A 290 -12.31 -8.87 6.65
N LEU A 291 -12.33 -8.53 5.36
CA LEU A 291 -13.37 -7.70 4.74
C LEU A 291 -14.61 -8.51 4.37
N GLY A 292 -14.44 -9.76 3.91
CA GLY A 292 -15.55 -10.68 3.63
C GLY A 292 -16.38 -10.95 4.89
N ASP A 293 -15.73 -11.20 6.02
CA ASP A 293 -16.41 -11.39 7.31
C ASP A 293 -17.23 -10.15 7.72
N LYS A 294 -16.74 -8.95 7.34
CA LYS A 294 -17.38 -7.64 7.61
C LYS A 294 -18.18 -7.10 6.42
N LEU A 295 -18.63 -7.93 5.48
CA LEU A 295 -19.25 -7.45 4.23
C LEU A 295 -20.51 -6.60 4.49
N GLN A 296 -21.35 -6.97 5.45
CA GLN A 296 -22.59 -6.23 5.73
C GLN A 296 -22.32 -4.79 6.21
N PRO A 297 -21.55 -4.54 7.29
CA PRO A 297 -21.23 -3.17 7.70
C PRO A 297 -20.39 -2.43 6.65
N LEU A 298 -19.58 -3.14 5.85
CA LEU A 298 -18.84 -2.59 4.71
C LEU A 298 -19.80 -2.04 3.64
N MET A 299 -20.84 -2.77 3.27
CA MET A 299 -21.82 -2.33 2.28
C MET A 299 -22.76 -1.25 2.80
N ILE A 300 -23.15 -1.29 4.08
CA ILE A 300 -24.05 -0.27 4.67
C ILE A 300 -23.35 1.09 4.77
N ASN A 301 -22.11 1.11 5.29
CA ASN A 301 -21.46 2.37 5.67
C ASN A 301 -20.35 2.82 4.71
N TYR A 302 -19.76 1.91 3.94
CA TYR A 302 -18.54 2.16 3.17
C TYR A 302 -18.62 1.67 1.71
N ALA A 303 -19.82 1.45 1.17
CA ALA A 303 -19.99 0.93 -0.20
C ALA A 303 -19.25 1.75 -1.25
N GLN A 304 -19.32 3.09 -1.19
CA GLN A 304 -18.63 3.97 -2.15
C GLN A 304 -17.12 3.73 -2.14
N LEU A 305 -16.52 3.70 -0.95
CA LEU A 305 -15.09 3.46 -0.79
C LEU A 305 -14.70 2.04 -1.20
N PHE A 306 -15.55 1.05 -0.90
CA PHE A 306 -15.32 -0.32 -1.38
C PHE A 306 -15.28 -0.39 -2.90
N PHE A 307 -16.25 0.21 -3.59
CA PHE A 307 -16.28 0.19 -5.05
C PHE A 307 -15.17 1.03 -5.67
N GLU A 308 -14.72 2.10 -5.01
CA GLU A 308 -13.51 2.84 -5.42
C GLU A 308 -12.28 1.93 -5.41
N VAL A 309 -12.06 1.17 -4.32
CA VAL A 309 -10.94 0.21 -4.24
C VAL A 309 -11.13 -0.95 -5.20
N ALA A 310 -12.35 -1.50 -5.32
CA ALA A 310 -12.63 -2.66 -6.16
C ALA A 310 -12.52 -2.37 -7.66
N ASN A 311 -12.88 -1.16 -8.09
CA ASN A 311 -12.80 -0.73 -9.48
C ASN A 311 -11.47 -0.06 -9.83
N HIS A 312 -10.59 0.17 -8.86
CA HIS A 312 -9.22 0.61 -9.14
C HIS A 312 -8.53 -0.44 -10.02
N GLY A 313 -8.00 -0.04 -11.19
CA GLY A 313 -7.57 -0.96 -12.24
C GLY A 313 -6.63 -2.08 -11.76
N ALA A 314 -5.67 -1.76 -10.89
CA ALA A 314 -4.75 -2.74 -10.34
C ALA A 314 -5.41 -3.71 -9.32
N CYS A 315 -6.35 -3.22 -8.51
CA CYS A 315 -7.12 -4.04 -7.58
C CYS A 315 -8.09 -4.96 -8.32
N ALA A 316 -8.74 -4.44 -9.37
CA ALA A 316 -9.65 -5.16 -10.24
C ALA A 316 -8.91 -6.30 -10.97
N ALA A 317 -7.71 -6.03 -11.51
CA ALA A 317 -6.87 -7.04 -12.17
C ALA A 317 -6.53 -8.22 -11.25
N ARG A 318 -6.43 -7.98 -9.94
CA ARG A 318 -6.20 -9.02 -8.92
C ARG A 318 -7.47 -9.60 -8.30
N GLY A 319 -8.62 -9.23 -8.85
CA GLY A 319 -9.91 -9.73 -8.43
C GLY A 319 -10.30 -9.35 -7.01
N PHE A 320 -9.81 -8.23 -6.45
CA PHE A 320 -10.07 -7.84 -5.06
C PHE A 320 -11.56 -7.87 -4.71
N GLY A 321 -12.39 -7.10 -5.43
CA GLY A 321 -13.83 -7.03 -5.17
C GLY A 321 -14.53 -8.38 -5.33
N ALA A 322 -14.20 -9.11 -6.40
CA ALA A 322 -14.75 -10.43 -6.67
C ALA A 322 -14.39 -11.45 -5.58
N ARG A 323 -13.15 -11.43 -5.07
CA ARG A 323 -12.67 -12.31 -3.99
C ARG A 323 -13.38 -12.01 -2.68
N VAL A 324 -13.55 -10.73 -2.31
CA VAL A 324 -14.27 -10.33 -1.09
C VAL A 324 -15.74 -10.78 -1.14
N LEU A 325 -16.43 -10.56 -2.27
CA LEU A 325 -17.83 -10.97 -2.43
C LEU A 325 -17.98 -12.50 -2.43
N ARG A 326 -17.11 -13.21 -3.16
CA ARG A 326 -17.09 -14.68 -3.18
C ARG A 326 -16.89 -15.26 -1.79
N ARG A 327 -15.99 -14.68 -1.00
CA ARG A 327 -15.74 -15.12 0.38
C ARG A 327 -16.99 -15.08 1.25
N LYS A 328 -17.86 -14.07 1.09
CA LYS A 328 -19.12 -14.00 1.84
C LYS A 328 -20.11 -15.07 1.38
N VAL A 329 -20.18 -15.35 0.07
CA VAL A 329 -21.03 -16.43 -0.47
C VAL A 329 -20.58 -17.77 0.11
N GLU A 330 -19.28 -18.07 0.12
CA GLU A 330 -18.73 -19.28 0.73
C GLU A 330 -19.09 -19.40 2.22
N PHE A 331 -19.07 -18.29 2.96
CA PHE A 331 -19.50 -18.27 4.36
C PHE A 331 -20.99 -18.59 4.51
N TRP A 332 -21.85 -18.04 3.65
CA TRP A 332 -23.29 -18.36 3.64
C TRP A 332 -23.57 -19.82 3.30
N ASP A 333 -22.83 -20.38 2.34
CA ASP A 333 -22.94 -21.80 1.97
C ASP A 333 -22.53 -22.72 3.14
N MET A 334 -21.50 -22.33 3.90
CA MET A 334 -21.06 -23.09 5.08
C MET A 334 -22.06 -23.07 6.23
N VAL A 335 -22.68 -21.92 6.48
CA VAL A 335 -23.61 -21.73 7.60
C VAL A 335 -24.98 -22.35 7.31
N GLY A 336 -25.30 -22.55 6.04
CA GLY A 336 -26.54 -23.15 5.57
C GLY A 336 -27.74 -22.22 5.69
N ALA A 337 -28.84 -22.58 5.03
CA ALA A 337 -30.07 -21.78 4.92
C ALA A 337 -30.82 -21.55 6.26
N ASN A 338 -30.33 -22.11 7.37
CA ASN A 338 -30.98 -22.07 8.69
C ASN A 338 -30.54 -20.89 9.57
N VAL A 339 -29.64 -20.02 9.12
CA VAL A 339 -29.37 -18.75 9.80
C VAL A 339 -30.27 -17.68 9.20
N ILE A 340 -31.46 -17.58 9.80
CA ILE A 340 -32.37 -16.45 9.65
C ILE A 340 -31.58 -15.21 10.08
N ALA A 341 -31.61 -14.18 9.23
CA ALA A 341 -31.01 -12.87 9.48
C ALA A 341 -31.37 -12.39 10.89
N ILE A 342 -30.42 -12.50 11.82
CA ILE A 342 -30.46 -11.74 13.05
C ILE A 342 -29.95 -10.37 12.62
N GLU A 343 -30.85 -9.40 12.57
CA GLU A 343 -30.51 -7.98 12.53
C GLU A 343 -29.63 -7.71 13.76
N ASP A 344 -28.31 -7.62 13.55
CA ASP A 344 -27.38 -7.04 14.53
C ASP A 344 -27.61 -5.53 14.53
N ASP A 345 -28.66 -5.11 15.23
CA ASP A 345 -28.82 -3.77 15.77
C ASP A 345 -27.95 -3.65 17.05
N GLU A 346 -26.66 -3.32 16.89
CA GLU A 346 -25.85 -2.67 17.93
C GLU A 346 -24.99 -1.53 17.35
#